data_AF-A0A1Q8JNV0-F1
#
_entry.id   AF-A0A1Q8JNV0-F1
#
_cell.length_a   1.000
_cell.length_b   1.000
_cell.length_c   1.000
_cell.angle_alpha   90.00
_cell.angle_beta   90.00
_cell.angle_gamma   90.00
#
_symmetry.space_group_name_H-M   'P 1'
#
loop_
_entity.id
_entity.type
_entity.pdbx_description
1 polymer ?
#
loop_
_entity_poly.entity_id
_entity_poly.type
_entity_poly.pdbx_seq_one_letter_code
_entity_poly.pdbx_strand_id
1 'polypeptide(L)'
;MDTDDAAAAAAAPRSLLRAARQGRGWSQSEAAGRLAALASRHGAGAARPGSLKTQLSRWENGHATPAPEHRALLAELYASTATDLGLEPATPAGDAGGADRLRAALARAEAVDEHGLDLLHDQLRATAALDHRLGTAAAHAATSAQVEQLGDLLAHCTDPATAVRLAALLAGAALLAADQERDRDAPDLAWRAYAVAADAARRAGRDDLVGLADRGRDVLRQELSTTTGHRARTAGIDVHAPPVPIAIEPAHDGDGPSVRARAEEALREAVDADRAGHGGDAAAAASRARLLALRAGSARTLARLAALGR
;
A
#
# COMPACT_ATOMS: atom_id res chain seq x y z
N MET A 1 21.76 -13.41 27.43
CA MET A 1 22.58 -13.44 26.20
C MET A 1 22.41 -14.84 25.59
N ASP A 2 21.22 -15.24 25.17
CA ASP A 2 20.24 -14.63 24.23
C ASP A 2 20.70 -14.77 22.78
N THR A 3 20.47 -15.96 22.23
CA THR A 3 20.40 -16.18 20.78
C THR A 3 19.16 -16.99 20.36
N ASP A 4 18.35 -17.49 21.31
CA ASP A 4 17.13 -18.26 20.98
C ASP A 4 15.82 -17.45 21.11
N ASP A 5 15.84 -16.29 21.78
CA ASP A 5 14.64 -15.46 22.00
C ASP A 5 14.30 -14.55 20.78
N ALA A 6 15.22 -14.42 19.83
CA ALA A 6 15.04 -13.63 18.60
C ALA A 6 14.35 -14.42 17.46
N ALA A 7 14.29 -15.76 17.54
CA ALA A 7 13.63 -16.59 16.53
C ALA A 7 12.11 -16.75 16.76
N ALA A 8 11.59 -16.32 17.92
CA ALA A 8 10.17 -16.40 18.25
C ALA A 8 9.31 -15.28 17.65
N ALA A 9 9.91 -14.22 17.10
CA ALA A 9 9.20 -13.00 16.69
C ALA A 9 8.83 -12.89 15.19
N ALA A 10 8.99 -13.95 14.39
CA ALA A 10 8.73 -13.93 12.94
C ALA A 10 7.77 -15.02 12.44
N ALA A 11 6.84 -15.49 13.27
CA ALA A 11 5.69 -16.26 12.81
C ALA A 11 4.46 -15.35 12.79
N ALA A 12 3.84 -15.18 11.61
CA ALA A 12 2.52 -14.56 11.49
C ALA A 12 1.60 -15.05 12.63
N PRO A 13 0.74 -14.20 13.22
CA PRO A 13 -0.01 -14.55 14.42
C PRO A 13 -0.77 -15.85 14.16
N ARG A 14 -0.31 -16.94 14.78
CA ARG A 14 -1.01 -18.22 14.73
C ARG A 14 -2.31 -17.98 15.47
N SER A 15 -3.45 -17.99 14.78
CA SER A 15 -4.73 -17.80 15.45
C SER A 15 -4.88 -18.82 16.59
N LEU A 16 -5.31 -18.35 17.76
CA LEU A 16 -5.52 -19.20 18.94
C LEU A 16 -6.52 -20.32 18.64
N LEU A 17 -7.50 -20.05 17.76
CA LEU A 17 -8.40 -21.05 17.20
C LEU A 17 -7.67 -22.18 16.46
N ARG A 18 -6.70 -21.86 15.60
CA ARG A 18 -5.90 -22.86 14.88
C ARG A 18 -5.03 -23.67 15.85
N ALA A 19 -4.50 -23.02 16.88
CA ALA A 19 -3.73 -23.70 17.93
C ALA A 19 -4.61 -24.68 18.72
N ALA A 20 -5.84 -24.28 19.10
CA ALA A 20 -6.80 -25.14 19.79
C ALA A 20 -7.20 -26.38 18.97
N ARG A 21 -7.37 -26.23 17.64
CA ARG A 21 -7.60 -27.36 16.74
C ARG A 21 -6.41 -28.31 16.69
N GLN A 22 -5.21 -27.77 16.53
CA GLN A 22 -3.98 -28.56 16.44
C GLN A 22 -3.66 -29.28 17.75
N GLY A 23 -3.90 -28.65 18.90
CA GLY A 23 -3.76 -29.28 20.22
C GLY A 23 -4.67 -30.49 20.43
N ARG A 24 -5.77 -30.60 19.67
CA ARG A 24 -6.63 -31.78 19.63
C ARG A 24 -6.27 -32.80 18.54
N GLY A 25 -5.25 -32.51 17.73
CA GLY A 25 -4.82 -33.37 16.63
C GLY A 25 -5.78 -33.41 15.44
N TRP A 26 -6.71 -32.45 15.33
CA TRP A 26 -7.78 -32.50 14.32
C TRP A 26 -7.38 -31.84 13.01
N SER A 27 -7.80 -32.46 11.90
CA SER A 27 -7.80 -31.76 10.60
C SER A 27 -8.93 -30.71 10.54
N GLN A 28 -8.82 -29.73 9.64
CA GLN A 28 -9.90 -28.74 9.45
C GLN A 28 -11.22 -29.39 9.01
N SER A 29 -11.17 -30.43 8.17
CA SER A 29 -12.37 -31.17 7.75
C SER A 29 -13.04 -31.85 8.94
N GLU A 30 -12.24 -32.41 9.84
CA GLU A 30 -12.70 -33.13 11.02
C GLU A 30 -13.32 -32.18 12.06
N ALA A 31 -12.67 -31.03 12.30
CA ALA A 31 -13.20 -29.96 13.14
C ALA A 31 -14.52 -29.38 12.57
N ALA A 32 -14.58 -29.15 11.25
CA ALA A 32 -15.81 -28.70 10.58
C ALA A 32 -16.95 -29.73 10.70
N GLY A 33 -16.65 -31.02 10.58
CA GLY A 33 -17.62 -32.10 10.78
C GLY A 33 -18.17 -32.14 12.21
N ARG A 34 -17.30 -32.00 13.22
CA ARG A 34 -17.72 -31.94 14.63
C ARG A 34 -18.53 -30.69 14.95
N LEU A 35 -18.14 -29.55 14.39
CA LEU A 35 -18.88 -28.28 14.53
C LEU A 35 -20.28 -28.39 13.91
N ALA A 36 -20.41 -29.03 12.74
CA ALA A 36 -21.71 -29.27 12.10
C ALA A 36 -22.62 -30.18 12.95
N ALA A 37 -22.05 -31.25 13.52
CA ALA A 37 -22.77 -32.14 14.42
C ALA A 37 -23.22 -31.43 15.70
N LEU A 38 -22.39 -30.53 16.22
CA LEU A 38 -22.72 -29.72 17.39
C LEU A 38 -23.83 -28.70 17.09
N ALA A 39 -23.76 -27.97 15.98
CA ALA A 39 -24.79 -27.04 15.54
C ALA A 39 -26.15 -27.74 15.36
N SER A 40 -26.15 -28.97 14.81
CA SER A 40 -27.36 -29.78 14.60
C SER A 40 -28.04 -30.17 15.91
N ARG A 41 -27.27 -30.41 17.00
CA ARG A 41 -27.84 -30.71 18.32
C ARG A 41 -28.51 -29.49 18.97
N HIS A 42 -28.05 -28.29 18.65
CA HIS A 42 -28.56 -27.03 19.19
C HIS A 42 -29.71 -26.43 18.37
N GLY A 43 -30.22 -27.13 17.36
CA GLY A 43 -31.33 -26.66 16.52
C GLY A 43 -31.00 -25.44 15.65
N ALA A 44 -29.73 -25.03 15.60
CA ALA A 44 -29.27 -23.98 14.69
C ALA A 44 -29.22 -24.54 13.27
N GLY A 45 -29.90 -23.88 12.32
CA GLY A 45 -30.03 -24.34 10.94
C GLY A 45 -28.70 -24.86 10.35
N ALA A 46 -28.69 -26.12 9.92
CA ALA A 46 -27.47 -26.85 9.62
C ALA A 46 -26.67 -26.21 8.47
N ALA A 47 -25.59 -25.50 8.80
CA ALA A 47 -24.59 -25.12 7.82
C ALA A 47 -23.93 -26.41 7.27
N ARG A 48 -23.88 -26.54 5.93
CA ARG A 48 -23.27 -27.73 5.30
C ARG A 48 -21.78 -27.84 5.68
N PRO A 49 -21.24 -29.05 5.93
CA PRO A 49 -19.83 -29.23 6.35
C PRO A 49 -18.81 -28.58 5.41
N GLY A 50 -19.08 -28.56 4.09
CA GLY A 50 -18.23 -27.86 3.11
C GLY A 50 -18.18 -26.34 3.29
N SER A 51 -19.28 -25.72 3.72
CA SER A 51 -19.33 -24.29 4.06
C SER A 51 -18.58 -24.02 5.38
N LEU A 52 -18.77 -24.88 6.38
CA LEU A 52 -18.10 -24.76 7.68
C LEU A 52 -16.59 -24.95 7.61
N LYS A 53 -16.09 -25.82 6.73
CA LYS A 53 -14.64 -25.94 6.50
C LYS A 53 -14.04 -24.65 5.92
N THR A 54 -14.72 -24.05 4.94
CA THR A 54 -14.30 -22.77 4.36
C THR A 54 -14.36 -21.65 5.39
N GLN A 55 -15.43 -21.56 6.17
CA GLN A 55 -15.58 -20.59 7.24
C GLN A 55 -14.49 -20.76 8.31
N LEU A 56 -14.25 -22.01 8.76
CA LEU A 56 -13.20 -22.34 9.72
C LEU A 56 -11.82 -21.92 9.20
N SER A 57 -11.52 -22.15 7.92
CA SER A 57 -10.27 -21.67 7.33
C SER A 57 -10.17 -20.14 7.33
N ARG A 58 -11.27 -19.43 7.07
CA ARG A 58 -11.28 -17.96 7.10
C ARG A 58 -11.09 -17.42 8.52
N TRP A 59 -11.72 -18.04 9.51
CA TRP A 59 -11.56 -17.67 10.92
C TRP A 59 -10.14 -17.97 11.43
N GLU A 60 -9.60 -19.15 11.12
CA GLU A 60 -8.24 -19.55 11.52
C GLU A 60 -7.14 -18.68 10.88
N ASN A 61 -7.42 -18.05 9.73
CA ASN A 61 -6.49 -17.17 9.05
C ASN A 61 -6.81 -15.68 9.25
N GLY A 62 -7.78 -15.34 10.10
CA GLY A 62 -8.16 -13.94 10.39
C GLY A 62 -8.87 -13.20 9.25
N HIS A 63 -9.32 -13.90 8.21
CA HIS A 63 -10.05 -13.33 7.06
C HIS A 63 -11.55 -13.10 7.33
N ALA A 64 -12.06 -13.51 8.49
CA ALA A 64 -13.40 -13.25 8.97
C ALA A 64 -13.48 -13.49 10.48
N THR A 65 -14.41 -12.82 11.15
CA THR A 65 -14.76 -13.09 12.56
C THR A 65 -16.05 -13.93 12.59
N PRO A 66 -16.12 -15.04 13.33
CA PRO A 66 -17.34 -15.83 13.42
C PRO A 66 -18.47 -15.02 14.08
N ALA A 67 -19.70 -15.19 13.59
CA ALA A 67 -20.88 -14.61 14.21
C ALA A 67 -21.11 -15.16 15.64
N PRO A 68 -21.84 -14.46 16.52
CA PRO A 68 -22.01 -14.84 17.93
C PRO A 68 -22.40 -16.32 18.14
N GLU A 69 -23.33 -16.84 17.34
CA GLU A 69 -23.78 -18.22 17.40
C GLU A 69 -22.67 -19.22 17.06
N HIS A 70 -21.81 -18.90 16.09
CA HIS A 70 -20.66 -19.74 15.73
C HIS A 70 -19.56 -19.69 16.80
N ARG A 71 -19.40 -18.56 17.50
CA ARG A 71 -18.44 -18.43 18.61
C ARG A 71 -18.82 -19.27 19.81
N ALA A 72 -20.11 -19.27 20.17
CA ALA A 72 -20.62 -20.15 21.23
C ALA A 72 -20.37 -21.63 20.90
N LEU A 73 -20.64 -22.04 19.66
CA LEU A 73 -20.39 -23.41 19.21
C LEU A 73 -18.89 -23.76 19.21
N LEU A 74 -18.01 -22.84 18.83
CA LEU A 74 -16.56 -23.05 18.85
C LEU A 74 -16.01 -23.13 20.29
N ALA A 75 -16.50 -22.28 21.18
CA ALA A 75 -16.18 -22.31 22.60
C ALA A 75 -16.56 -23.66 23.23
N GLU A 76 -17.76 -24.16 22.94
CA GLU A 76 -18.21 -25.47 23.40
C GLU A 76 -17.39 -26.61 22.75
N LEU A 77 -17.19 -26.57 21.43
CA LEU A 77 -16.43 -27.59 20.70
C LEU A 77 -15.02 -27.77 21.26
N TYR A 78 -14.38 -26.67 21.66
CA TYR A 78 -13.03 -26.68 22.19
C TYR A 78 -12.95 -26.62 23.72
N ALA A 79 -14.08 -26.68 24.43
CA ALA A 79 -14.15 -26.54 25.89
C ALA A 79 -13.28 -25.37 26.41
N SER A 80 -13.41 -24.22 25.75
CA SER A 80 -12.56 -23.04 25.94
C SER A 80 -13.43 -21.78 25.81
N THR A 81 -12.99 -20.64 26.31
CA THR A 81 -13.75 -19.40 26.12
C THR A 81 -13.52 -18.80 24.72
N ALA A 82 -14.45 -17.97 24.23
CA ALA A 82 -14.26 -17.25 22.96
C ALA A 82 -13.00 -16.36 23.00
N THR A 83 -12.69 -15.76 24.15
CA THR A 83 -11.46 -15.01 24.41
C THR A 83 -10.21 -15.86 24.26
N ASP A 84 -10.17 -17.04 24.91
CA ASP A 84 -9.01 -17.95 24.85
C ASP A 84 -8.79 -18.53 23.44
N LEU A 85 -9.85 -18.58 22.63
CA LEU A 85 -9.79 -18.97 21.22
C LEU A 85 -9.48 -17.80 20.27
N GLY A 86 -9.34 -16.57 20.79
CA GLY A 86 -9.11 -15.36 20.00
C GLY A 86 -10.28 -14.98 19.09
N LEU A 87 -11.51 -15.26 19.53
CA LEU A 87 -12.76 -15.08 18.78
C LEU A 87 -13.62 -13.91 19.28
N GLU A 88 -13.21 -13.25 20.36
CA GLU A 88 -13.80 -11.95 20.67
C GLU A 88 -13.52 -11.00 19.49
N PRO A 89 -14.50 -10.17 19.08
CA PRO A 89 -14.17 -9.13 18.13
C PRO A 89 -13.09 -8.31 18.82
N ALA A 90 -12.04 -7.92 18.08
CA ALA A 90 -11.21 -6.83 18.54
C ALA A 90 -12.19 -5.72 18.94
N THR A 91 -12.29 -5.44 20.23
CA THR A 91 -13.14 -4.35 20.70
C THR A 91 -12.63 -3.16 19.91
N PRO A 92 -13.43 -2.54 19.02
CA PRO A 92 -12.96 -1.34 18.35
C PRO A 92 -12.54 -0.41 19.48
N ALA A 93 -11.32 0.11 19.39
CA ALA A 93 -10.71 0.91 20.43
C ALA A 93 -11.70 2.02 20.85
N GLY A 94 -12.35 1.79 21.99
CA GLY A 94 -13.24 2.73 22.66
C GLY A 94 -14.47 3.17 21.88
N ASP A 95 -15.59 3.10 22.57
CA ASP A 95 -16.76 3.96 22.39
C ASP A 95 -16.41 5.44 22.74
N ALA A 96 -15.25 5.92 22.28
CA ALA A 96 -14.83 7.31 22.38
C ALA A 96 -15.81 8.11 21.54
N GLY A 97 -16.64 8.92 22.20
CA GLY A 97 -17.57 9.81 21.51
C GLY A 97 -16.83 10.68 20.50
N GLY A 98 -17.55 11.26 19.52
CA GLY A 98 -16.92 12.11 18.51
C GLY A 98 -16.01 13.21 19.10
N ALA A 99 -16.38 13.73 20.27
CA ALA A 99 -15.57 14.69 21.01
C ALA A 99 -14.25 14.11 21.54
N ASP A 100 -14.24 12.88 22.07
CA ASP A 100 -13.01 12.23 22.55
C ASP A 100 -12.05 11.92 21.41
N ARG A 101 -12.58 11.49 20.26
CA ARG A 101 -11.77 11.28 19.05
C ARG A 101 -11.13 12.58 18.58
N LEU A 102 -11.89 13.68 18.58
CA LEU A 102 -11.36 15.00 18.23
C LEU A 102 -10.30 15.48 19.22
N ARG A 103 -10.55 15.37 20.53
CA ARG A 103 -9.55 15.71 21.56
C ARG A 103 -8.26 14.91 21.38
N ALA A 104 -8.38 13.61 21.11
CA ALA A 104 -7.22 12.77 20.86
C ALA A 104 -6.47 13.17 19.58
N ALA A 105 -7.17 13.59 18.51
CA ALA A 105 -6.55 14.07 17.28
C ALA A 105 -5.80 15.40 17.48
N LEU A 106 -6.42 16.35 18.19
CA LEU A 106 -5.80 17.62 18.57
C LEU A 106 -4.54 17.38 19.42
N ALA A 107 -4.65 16.55 20.46
CA ALA A 107 -3.50 16.23 21.32
C ALA A 107 -2.35 15.56 20.55
N ARG A 108 -2.64 14.69 19.57
CA ARG A 108 -1.62 14.11 18.69
C ARG A 108 -0.94 15.15 17.82
N ALA A 109 -1.69 16.10 17.26
CA ALA A 109 -1.12 17.17 16.44
C ALA A 109 -0.30 18.15 17.28
N GLU A 110 -0.75 18.47 18.50
CA GLU A 110 -0.01 19.32 19.45
C GLU A 110 1.28 18.67 19.94
N ALA A 111 1.34 17.33 20.01
CA ALA A 111 2.54 16.60 20.38
C ALA A 111 3.63 16.57 19.28
N VAL A 112 3.33 17.05 18.07
CA VAL A 112 4.32 17.16 16.99
C VAL A 112 5.17 18.41 17.23
N ASP A 113 6.31 18.20 17.88
CA ASP A 113 7.36 19.21 18.05
C ASP A 113 8.38 19.16 16.89
N GLU A 114 9.44 19.95 16.99
CA GLU A 114 10.51 19.99 15.99
C GLU A 114 11.15 18.62 15.78
N HIS A 115 11.38 17.84 16.85
CA HIS A 115 11.95 16.52 16.75
C HIS A 115 10.99 15.52 16.08
N GLY A 116 9.70 15.60 16.40
CA GLY A 116 8.65 14.82 15.73
C GLY A 116 8.58 15.10 14.23
N LEU A 117 8.77 16.36 13.81
CA LEU A 117 8.85 16.72 12.39
C LEU A 117 10.07 16.12 11.71
N ASP A 118 11.22 16.09 12.38
CA ASP A 118 12.44 15.49 11.83
C ASP A 118 12.28 13.97 11.67
N LEU A 119 11.63 13.30 12.64
CA LEU A 119 11.31 11.87 12.53
C LEU A 119 10.37 11.57 11.35
N LEU A 120 9.33 12.39 11.16
CA LEU A 120 8.41 12.24 10.03
C LEU A 120 9.12 12.47 8.69
N HIS A 121 10.04 13.44 8.66
CA HIS A 121 10.86 13.73 7.50
C HIS A 121 11.79 12.55 7.16
N ASP A 122 12.50 12.00 8.15
CA ASP A 122 13.37 10.84 7.99
C ASP A 122 12.61 9.57 7.57
N GLN A 123 11.39 9.39 8.08
CA GLN A 123 10.52 8.29 7.68
C GLN A 123 10.13 8.41 6.20
N LEU A 124 9.78 9.62 5.73
CA LEU A 124 9.49 9.88 4.32
C LEU A 124 10.72 9.63 3.44
N ARG A 125 11.91 10.06 3.88
CA ARG A 125 13.19 9.81 3.18
C ARG A 125 13.46 8.32 3.02
N ALA A 126 13.32 7.55 4.10
CA ALA A 126 13.53 6.12 4.06
C ALA A 126 12.55 5.42 3.10
N THR A 127 11.30 5.88 3.09
CA THR A 127 10.25 5.36 2.21
C THR A 127 10.55 5.68 0.74
N ALA A 128 10.99 6.90 0.45
CA ALA A 128 11.42 7.30 -0.89
C ALA A 128 12.66 6.51 -1.35
N ALA A 129 13.62 6.24 -0.47
CA ALA A 129 14.78 5.42 -0.77
C ALA A 129 14.40 3.95 -1.06
N LEU A 130 13.41 3.41 -0.35
CA LEU A 130 12.83 2.10 -0.64
C LEU A 130 12.14 2.07 -2.01
N ASP A 131 11.34 3.08 -2.34
CA ASP A 131 10.72 3.21 -3.67
C ASP A 131 11.79 3.28 -4.78
N HIS A 132 12.84 4.07 -4.56
CA HIS A 132 13.93 4.21 -5.51
C HIS A 132 14.63 2.86 -5.79
N ARG A 133 14.94 2.08 -4.75
CA ARG A 133 15.69 0.83 -4.85
C ARG A 133 14.84 -0.36 -5.28
N LEU A 134 13.62 -0.47 -4.74
CA LEU A 134 12.77 -1.66 -4.84
C LEU A 134 11.49 -1.42 -5.64
N GLY A 135 11.11 -0.16 -5.86
CA GLY A 135 9.95 0.24 -6.66
C GLY A 135 8.66 0.35 -5.85
N THR A 136 7.61 0.72 -6.57
CA THR A 136 6.27 0.99 -6.05
C THR A 136 5.72 -0.17 -5.22
N ALA A 137 5.93 -1.41 -5.63
CA ALA A 137 5.46 -2.59 -4.89
C ALA A 137 5.94 -2.65 -3.44
N ALA A 138 7.13 -2.13 -3.15
CA ALA A 138 7.74 -2.19 -1.83
C ALA A 138 7.37 -0.99 -0.94
N ALA A 139 7.12 0.19 -1.53
CA ALA A 139 6.97 1.44 -0.80
C ALA A 139 5.54 1.97 -0.75
N HIS A 140 4.67 1.58 -1.69
CA HIS A 140 3.34 2.19 -1.87
C HIS A 140 2.48 2.21 -0.61
N ALA A 141 2.35 1.07 0.09
CA ALA A 141 1.53 1.01 1.30
C ALA A 141 2.04 1.94 2.41
N ALA A 142 3.36 2.08 2.56
CA ALA A 142 3.96 2.98 3.53
C ALA A 142 3.76 4.45 3.13
N THR A 143 3.90 4.78 1.84
CA THR A 143 3.66 6.12 1.31
C THR A 143 2.19 6.53 1.49
N SER A 144 1.23 5.67 1.17
CA SER A 144 -0.21 5.95 1.36
C SER A 144 -0.54 6.22 2.83
N ALA A 145 -0.04 5.38 3.74
CA ALA A 145 -0.25 5.57 5.17
C ALA A 145 0.36 6.89 5.68
N GLN A 146 1.53 7.28 5.17
CA GLN A 146 2.15 8.57 5.51
C GLN A 146 1.36 9.77 5.00
N VAL A 147 0.81 9.71 3.78
CA VAL A 147 -0.05 10.79 3.25
C VAL A 147 -1.29 10.97 4.13
N GLU A 148 -1.94 9.88 4.53
CA GLU A 148 -3.09 9.91 5.44
C GLU A 148 -2.70 10.49 6.81
N GLN A 149 -1.63 9.97 7.42
CA GLN A 149 -1.14 10.45 8.71
C GLN A 149 -0.78 11.94 8.69
N LEU A 150 -0.03 12.41 7.68
CA LEU A 150 0.36 13.81 7.55
C LEU A 150 -0.85 14.71 7.28
N GLY A 151 -1.81 14.24 6.49
CA GLY A 151 -3.09 14.93 6.25
C GLY A 151 -3.89 15.10 7.53
N ASP A 152 -4.01 14.04 8.32
CA ASP A 152 -4.72 14.05 9.61
C ASP A 152 -4.04 14.97 10.63
N LEU A 153 -2.70 14.92 10.74
CA LEU A 153 -1.95 15.82 11.61
C LEU A 153 -2.13 17.29 11.19
N LEU A 154 -2.01 17.59 9.89
CA LEU A 154 -2.16 18.95 9.37
C LEU A 154 -3.58 19.50 9.55
N ALA A 155 -4.61 18.64 9.48
CA ALA A 155 -6.01 19.03 9.68
C ALA A 155 -6.32 19.43 11.13
N HIS A 156 -5.57 18.89 12.10
CA HIS A 156 -5.76 19.15 13.53
C HIS A 156 -4.67 20.04 14.15
N CYS A 157 -3.65 20.43 13.37
CA CYS A 157 -2.59 21.31 13.82
C CYS A 157 -3.09 22.76 13.98
N THR A 158 -2.84 23.34 15.15
CA THR A 158 -3.26 24.71 15.52
C THR A 158 -2.12 25.71 15.46
N ASP A 159 -0.86 25.26 15.58
CA ASP A 159 0.33 26.11 15.45
C ASP A 159 0.65 26.42 13.97
N PRO A 160 0.64 27.69 13.53
CA PRO A 160 0.88 28.04 12.13
C PRO A 160 2.26 27.62 11.60
N ALA A 161 3.31 27.69 12.43
CA ALA A 161 4.68 27.36 12.00
C ALA A 161 4.83 25.85 11.73
N THR A 162 4.33 25.02 12.64
CA THR A 162 4.27 23.57 12.50
C THR A 162 3.38 23.16 11.33
N ALA A 163 2.24 23.82 11.14
CA ALA A 163 1.34 23.55 10.02
C ALA A 163 2.01 23.78 8.65
N VAL A 164 2.84 24.82 8.49
CA VAL A 164 3.61 25.05 7.25
C VAL A 164 4.61 23.91 6.99
N ARG A 165 5.32 23.45 8.02
CA ARG A 165 6.27 22.33 7.89
C ARG A 165 5.58 21.00 7.58
N LEU A 166 4.47 20.69 8.26
CA LEU A 166 3.64 19.50 7.97
C LEU A 166 3.07 19.56 6.54
N ALA A 167 2.63 20.72 6.08
CA ALA A 167 2.14 20.89 4.72
C ALA A 167 3.24 20.64 3.67
N ALA A 168 4.49 21.06 3.93
CA ALA A 168 5.62 20.76 3.05
C ALA A 168 5.91 19.25 2.99
N LEU A 169 5.87 18.55 4.13
CA LEU A 169 6.04 17.09 4.18
C LEU A 169 4.90 16.36 3.46
N LEU A 170 3.65 16.76 3.69
CA LEU A 170 2.49 16.21 2.99
C LEU A 170 2.59 16.39 1.47
N ALA A 171 3.04 17.57 1.01
CA ALA A 171 3.26 17.82 -0.41
C ALA A 171 4.27 16.85 -1.02
N GLY A 172 5.41 16.63 -0.34
CA GLY A 172 6.41 15.66 -0.78
C GLY A 172 5.89 14.22 -0.81
N ALA A 173 5.20 13.78 0.25
CA ALA A 173 4.62 12.45 0.32
C ALA A 173 3.54 12.23 -0.76
N ALA A 174 2.70 13.23 -1.01
CA ALA A 174 1.64 13.17 -2.02
C ALA A 174 2.20 13.18 -3.46
N LEU A 175 3.32 13.87 -3.72
CA LEU A 175 4.04 13.77 -5.00
C LEU A 175 4.54 12.33 -5.25
N LEU A 176 5.17 11.72 -4.24
CA LEU A 176 5.63 10.33 -4.34
C LEU A 176 4.45 9.37 -4.56
N ALA A 177 3.37 9.55 -3.81
CA ALA A 177 2.14 8.75 -3.98
C ALA A 177 1.57 8.90 -5.40
N ALA A 178 1.52 10.12 -5.94
CA ALA A 178 1.03 10.36 -7.29
C ALA A 178 1.85 9.65 -8.36
N ASP A 179 3.18 9.71 -8.26
CA ASP A 179 4.08 8.98 -9.16
C ASP A 179 3.89 7.46 -9.05
N GLN A 180 3.69 6.94 -7.83
CA GLN A 180 3.41 5.54 -7.58
C GLN A 180 2.06 5.10 -8.17
N GLU A 181 1.00 5.88 -7.99
CA GLU A 181 -0.33 5.56 -8.56
C GLU A 181 -0.32 5.60 -10.09
N ARG A 182 0.41 6.56 -10.68
CA ARG A 182 0.64 6.56 -12.13
C ARG A 182 1.34 5.28 -12.57
N ASP A 183 2.33 4.81 -11.81
CA ASP A 183 3.05 3.57 -12.09
C ASP A 183 2.19 2.30 -11.93
N ARG A 184 1.22 2.34 -11.01
CA ARG A 184 0.20 1.31 -10.80
C ARG A 184 -0.92 1.33 -11.85
N ASP A 185 -0.85 2.22 -12.83
CA ASP A 185 -1.88 2.41 -13.85
C ASP A 185 -3.23 2.85 -13.25
N ALA A 186 -3.18 3.71 -12.21
CA ALA A 186 -4.33 4.30 -11.55
C ALA A 186 -4.37 5.84 -11.76
N PRO A 187 -4.70 6.33 -12.97
CA PRO A 187 -4.56 7.74 -13.33
C PRO A 187 -5.49 8.67 -12.54
N ASP A 188 -6.65 8.19 -12.08
CA ASP A 188 -7.59 8.96 -11.25
C ASP A 188 -7.04 9.17 -9.83
N LEU A 189 -6.43 8.14 -9.24
CA LEU A 189 -5.75 8.23 -7.95
C LEU A 189 -4.49 9.10 -8.04
N ALA A 190 -3.70 8.95 -9.10
CA ALA A 190 -2.53 9.79 -9.36
C ALA A 190 -2.92 11.27 -9.47
N TRP A 191 -3.99 11.58 -10.21
CA TRP A 191 -4.51 12.95 -10.34
C TRP A 191 -4.92 13.55 -8.98
N ARG A 192 -5.63 12.78 -8.15
CA ARG A 192 -6.03 13.21 -6.79
C ARG A 192 -4.81 13.47 -5.92
N ALA A 193 -3.81 12.59 -5.96
CA ALA A 193 -2.59 12.75 -5.19
C ALA A 193 -1.79 13.99 -5.61
N TYR A 194 -1.67 14.29 -6.91
CA TYR A 194 -1.08 15.56 -7.37
C TYR A 194 -1.89 16.78 -6.92
N ALA A 195 -3.23 16.69 -6.87
CA ALA A 195 -4.06 17.79 -6.37
C ALA A 195 -3.79 18.04 -4.87
N VAL A 196 -3.74 16.98 -4.06
CA VAL A 196 -3.36 17.06 -2.63
C VAL A 196 -1.97 17.67 -2.48
N ALA A 197 -1.00 17.24 -3.29
CA ALA A 197 0.35 17.79 -3.28
C ALA A 197 0.37 19.29 -3.57
N ALA A 198 -0.36 19.74 -4.58
CA ALA A 198 -0.43 21.16 -4.96
C ALA A 198 -1.09 22.02 -3.88
N ASP A 199 -2.18 21.54 -3.25
CA ASP A 199 -2.84 22.24 -2.15
C ASP A 199 -1.94 22.35 -0.92
N ALA A 200 -1.29 21.25 -0.53
CA ALA A 200 -0.36 21.23 0.59
C ALA A 200 0.86 22.13 0.32
N ALA A 201 1.41 22.10 -0.90
CA ALA A 201 2.53 22.94 -1.32
C ALA A 201 2.19 24.44 -1.28
N ARG A 202 0.99 24.82 -1.75
CA ARG A 202 0.49 26.20 -1.64
C ARG A 202 0.39 26.64 -0.18
N ARG A 203 -0.16 25.79 0.70
CA ARG A 203 -0.24 26.08 2.13
C ARG A 203 1.14 26.24 2.78
N ALA A 204 2.15 25.52 2.26
CA ALA A 204 3.53 25.62 2.71
C ALA A 204 4.33 26.77 2.07
N GLY A 205 3.77 27.49 1.09
CA GLY A 205 4.51 28.50 0.31
C GLY A 205 5.65 27.91 -0.54
N ARG A 206 5.50 26.66 -1.02
CA ARG A 206 6.51 25.93 -1.79
C ARG A 206 6.16 25.88 -3.27
N ASP A 207 6.43 26.98 -3.98
CA ASP A 207 6.12 27.13 -5.42
C ASP A 207 6.83 26.08 -6.30
N ASP A 208 8.00 25.62 -5.87
CA ASP A 208 8.73 24.52 -6.52
C ASP A 208 7.90 23.23 -6.51
N LEU A 209 7.29 22.87 -5.37
CA LEU A 209 6.45 21.68 -5.23
C LEU A 209 5.10 21.83 -5.95
N VAL A 210 4.54 23.05 -5.98
CA VAL A 210 3.34 23.35 -6.80
C VAL A 210 3.64 23.08 -8.27
N GLY A 211 4.73 23.61 -8.79
CA GLY A 211 5.13 23.42 -10.19
C GLY A 211 5.38 21.95 -10.56
N LEU A 212 5.89 21.16 -9.62
CA LEU A 212 6.07 19.71 -9.81
C LEU A 212 4.73 18.97 -9.88
N ALA A 213 3.79 19.29 -9.00
CA ALA A 213 2.45 18.70 -9.02
C ALA A 213 1.67 19.05 -10.30
N ASP A 214 1.76 20.31 -10.73
CA ASP A 214 1.11 20.77 -11.97
C ASP A 214 1.69 20.09 -13.20
N ARG A 215 3.02 19.98 -13.28
CA ARG A 215 3.69 19.22 -14.35
C ARG A 215 3.24 17.75 -14.37
N GLY A 216 3.13 17.11 -13.20
CA GLY A 216 2.65 15.73 -13.08
C GLY A 216 1.25 15.53 -13.67
N ARG A 217 0.33 16.46 -13.36
CA ARG A 217 -1.03 16.48 -13.92
C ARG A 217 -1.05 16.72 -15.42
N ASP A 218 -0.21 17.63 -15.92
CA ASP A 218 -0.10 17.87 -17.36
C ASP A 218 0.39 16.64 -18.12
N VAL A 219 1.38 15.93 -17.59
CA VAL A 219 1.85 14.66 -18.20
C VAL A 219 0.72 13.63 -18.24
N LEU A 220 0.00 13.40 -17.14
CA LEU A 220 -1.15 12.48 -17.13
C LEU A 220 -2.19 12.83 -18.19
N ARG A 221 -2.51 14.12 -18.35
CA ARG A 221 -3.45 14.59 -19.36
C ARG A 221 -2.97 14.30 -20.79
N GLN A 222 -1.68 14.47 -21.07
CA GLN A 222 -1.08 14.13 -22.36
C GLN A 222 -1.12 12.61 -22.64
N GLU A 223 -0.82 11.79 -21.62
CA GLU A 223 -0.90 10.32 -21.72
C GLU A 223 -2.33 9.82 -22.05
N LEU A 224 -3.35 10.42 -21.45
CA LEU A 224 -4.74 10.07 -21.73
C LEU A 224 -5.20 10.57 -23.11
N SER A 225 -4.69 11.73 -23.54
CA SER A 225 -5.00 12.30 -24.86
C SER A 225 -4.43 11.46 -26.00
N THR A 226 -3.21 10.93 -25.83
CA THR A 226 -2.57 10.01 -26.79
C THR A 226 -3.26 8.64 -26.82
N THR A 227 -3.79 8.17 -25.69
CA THR A 227 -4.57 6.92 -25.61
C THR A 227 -5.92 7.04 -26.34
N THR A 228 -6.60 8.18 -26.22
CA THR A 228 -7.84 8.45 -26.97
C THR A 228 -7.58 8.60 -28.48
N GLY A 229 -6.37 9.05 -28.84
CA GLY A 229 -5.86 9.08 -30.21
C GLY A 229 -5.48 7.71 -30.77
N HIS A 230 -5.41 6.63 -29.99
CA HIS A 230 -4.86 5.33 -30.44
C HIS A 230 -5.82 4.44 -31.26
N ARG A 231 -6.97 4.96 -31.71
CA ARG A 231 -7.58 4.51 -32.99
C ARG A 231 -6.90 5.13 -34.23
N ALA A 232 -5.91 5.99 -34.02
CA ALA A 232 -5.07 6.60 -35.03
C ALA A 232 -3.60 6.63 -34.55
N ARG A 233 -2.90 5.52 -34.78
CA ARG A 233 -1.46 5.43 -35.09
C ARG A 233 -0.48 6.12 -34.10
N THR A 234 0.20 5.29 -33.31
CA THR A 234 1.61 5.41 -32.88
C THR A 234 2.33 6.73 -33.21
N ALA A 235 2.29 7.71 -32.30
CA ALA A 235 3.27 8.80 -32.20
C ALA A 235 3.17 9.53 -30.85
N GLY A 236 4.31 9.83 -30.23
CA GLY A 236 4.43 10.67 -29.03
C GLY A 236 5.19 10.00 -27.89
N ILE A 237 6.52 9.88 -28.02
CA ILE A 237 7.40 9.65 -26.86
C ILE A 237 7.43 10.96 -26.08
N ASP A 238 7.09 10.90 -24.79
CA ASP A 238 7.31 12.01 -23.88
C ASP A 238 8.57 11.76 -23.04
N VAL A 239 9.36 12.81 -22.87
CA VAL A 239 10.61 12.78 -22.11
C VAL A 239 10.22 12.87 -20.64
N HIS A 240 10.09 11.72 -19.97
CA HIS A 240 9.74 11.71 -18.56
C HIS A 240 10.85 12.35 -17.75
N ALA A 241 10.52 13.40 -17.01
CA ALA A 241 11.40 13.91 -15.98
C ALA A 241 11.66 12.79 -14.98
N PRO A 242 12.90 12.64 -14.46
CA PRO A 242 13.19 11.68 -13.40
C PRO A 242 12.19 11.87 -12.26
N PRO A 243 11.88 10.80 -11.47
CA PRO A 243 11.02 10.94 -10.30
C PRO A 243 11.51 12.14 -9.52
N VAL A 244 10.58 13.03 -9.19
CA VAL A 244 10.88 14.28 -8.49
C VAL A 244 11.81 13.91 -7.35
N PRO A 245 13.08 14.36 -7.35
CA PRO A 245 13.81 14.38 -6.10
C PRO A 245 12.99 15.35 -5.27
N ILE A 246 12.16 14.82 -4.37
CA ILE A 246 11.62 15.64 -3.29
C ILE A 246 12.88 16.31 -2.76
N ALA A 247 12.95 17.64 -2.76
CA ALA A 247 14.09 18.40 -2.25
C ALA A 247 14.13 18.29 -0.72
N ILE A 248 14.16 17.05 -0.27
CA ILE A 248 14.77 16.57 0.93
C ILE A 248 16.18 16.21 0.44
N GLU A 249 17.20 17.01 0.75
CA GLU A 249 18.57 16.73 0.30
C GLU A 249 18.88 15.25 0.48
N PRO A 250 18.95 14.44 -0.60
CA PRO A 250 19.26 13.05 -0.43
C PRO A 250 20.66 13.02 0.16
N ALA A 251 20.77 12.47 1.36
CA ALA A 251 22.01 11.90 1.81
C ALA A 251 22.22 10.80 0.79
N HIS A 252 23.01 11.12 -0.22
CA HIS A 252 23.36 10.24 -1.32
C HIS A 252 23.77 8.91 -0.72
N ASP A 253 23.12 7.82 -1.12
CA ASP A 253 23.67 6.47 -1.09
C ASP A 253 22.80 5.53 -1.95
N GLY A 254 22.83 5.80 -3.26
CA GLY A 254 22.23 4.97 -4.30
C GLY A 254 22.67 5.50 -5.64
N ASP A 255 23.92 5.24 -6.01
CA ASP A 255 24.70 5.89 -7.07
C ASP A 255 24.23 5.54 -8.52
N GLY A 256 22.93 5.48 -8.77
CA GLY A 256 22.38 5.11 -10.08
C GLY A 256 20.86 5.29 -10.19
N PRO A 257 20.31 5.10 -11.41
CA PRO A 257 18.89 5.31 -11.67
C PRO A 257 18.00 4.35 -10.87
N SER A 258 16.84 4.86 -10.45
CA SER A 258 15.81 4.07 -9.74
C SER A 258 15.39 2.84 -10.55
N VAL A 259 14.83 1.83 -9.88
CA VAL A 259 14.30 0.64 -10.60
C VAL A 259 13.22 1.01 -11.62
N ARG A 260 12.42 2.04 -11.31
CA ARG A 260 11.44 2.63 -12.24
C ARG A 260 12.12 3.25 -13.45
N ALA A 261 13.10 4.12 -13.24
CA ALA A 261 13.83 4.79 -14.32
C ALA A 261 14.51 3.78 -15.25
N ARG A 262 15.11 2.72 -14.71
CA ARG A 262 15.70 1.62 -15.49
C ARG A 262 14.66 0.83 -16.29
N ALA A 263 13.47 0.59 -15.72
CA ALA A 263 12.38 -0.07 -16.43
C ALA A 263 11.88 0.79 -17.61
N GLU A 264 11.72 2.10 -17.39
CA GLU A 264 11.30 3.05 -18.41
C GLU A 264 12.35 3.26 -19.51
N GLU A 265 13.64 3.25 -19.15
CA GLU A 265 14.75 3.27 -20.11
C GLU A 265 14.75 2.02 -20.99
N ALA A 266 14.67 0.83 -20.40
CA ALA A 266 14.58 -0.41 -21.16
C ALA A 266 13.31 -0.46 -22.06
N LEU A 267 12.20 0.13 -21.63
CA LEU A 267 11.01 0.27 -22.46
C LEU A 267 11.26 1.20 -23.66
N ARG A 268 11.93 2.34 -23.45
CA ARG A 268 12.30 3.26 -24.54
C ARG A 268 13.21 2.58 -25.56
N GLU A 269 14.24 1.87 -25.10
CA GLU A 269 15.12 1.06 -25.94
C GLU A 269 14.32 0.04 -26.79
N ALA A 270 13.34 -0.63 -26.18
CA ALA A 270 12.50 -1.59 -26.90
C ALA A 270 11.67 -0.92 -28.01
N VAL A 271 11.08 0.23 -27.72
CA VAL A 271 10.29 1.02 -28.69
C VAL A 271 11.16 1.52 -29.83
N ASP A 272 12.35 2.03 -29.54
CA ASP A 272 13.24 2.59 -30.56
C ASP A 272 13.83 1.50 -31.46
N ALA A 273 14.22 0.35 -30.88
CA ALA A 273 14.67 -0.80 -31.66
C ALA A 273 13.56 -1.38 -32.54
N ASP A 274 12.32 -1.41 -32.06
CA ASP A 274 11.16 -1.87 -32.83
C ASP A 274 10.91 -0.96 -34.06
N ARG A 275 10.98 0.37 -33.86
CA ARG A 275 10.88 1.35 -34.95
C ARG A 275 12.02 1.27 -35.95
N ALA A 276 13.22 0.91 -35.49
CA ALA A 276 14.38 0.70 -36.35
C ALA A 276 14.33 -0.65 -37.11
N GLY A 277 13.36 -1.52 -36.83
CA GLY A 277 13.26 -2.85 -37.43
C GLY A 277 14.22 -3.89 -36.84
N HIS A 278 14.85 -3.59 -35.70
CA HIS A 278 15.80 -4.46 -35.01
C HIS A 278 15.06 -5.40 -34.04
N GLY A 279 14.32 -6.38 -34.58
CA GLY A 279 13.40 -7.20 -33.79
C GLY A 279 14.03 -7.97 -32.62
N GLY A 280 15.29 -8.39 -32.76
CA GLY A 280 16.05 -9.08 -31.71
C GLY A 280 16.40 -8.15 -30.53
N ASP A 281 16.91 -6.95 -30.82
CA ASP A 281 17.24 -5.94 -29.82
C ASP A 281 15.98 -5.45 -29.10
N ALA A 282 14.90 -5.25 -29.85
CA ALA A 282 13.59 -4.89 -29.31
C ALA A 282 13.04 -5.96 -28.35
N ALA A 283 13.18 -7.24 -28.67
CA ALA A 283 12.77 -8.35 -27.80
C ALA A 283 13.61 -8.41 -26.52
N ALA A 284 14.93 -8.22 -26.63
CA ALA A 284 15.84 -8.22 -25.50
C ALA A 284 15.55 -7.06 -24.53
N ALA A 285 15.38 -5.84 -25.06
CA ALA A 285 15.03 -4.66 -24.28
C ALA A 285 13.64 -4.80 -23.63
N ALA A 286 12.63 -5.28 -24.36
CA ALA A 286 11.29 -5.54 -23.82
C ALA A 286 11.32 -6.56 -22.67
N SER A 287 12.12 -7.61 -22.79
CA SER A 287 12.30 -8.61 -21.72
C SER A 287 12.94 -8.01 -20.47
N ARG A 288 13.98 -7.17 -20.64
CA ARG A 288 14.59 -6.42 -19.51
C ARG A 288 13.56 -5.50 -18.84
N ALA A 289 12.83 -4.72 -19.63
CA ALA A 289 11.79 -3.81 -19.13
C ALA A 289 10.72 -4.57 -18.34
N ARG A 290 10.26 -5.73 -18.86
CA ARG A 290 9.27 -6.58 -18.20
C ARG A 290 9.75 -7.12 -16.86
N LEU A 291 10.99 -7.62 -16.79
CA LEU A 291 11.56 -8.12 -15.54
C LEU A 291 11.68 -7.03 -14.48
N LEU A 292 12.14 -5.83 -14.88
CA LEU A 292 12.25 -4.69 -13.98
C LEU A 292 10.87 -4.19 -13.53
N ALA A 293 9.90 -4.13 -14.43
CA ALA A 293 8.53 -3.72 -14.11
C ALA A 293 7.83 -4.71 -13.17
N LEU A 294 7.99 -6.02 -13.37
CA LEU A 294 7.47 -7.05 -12.45
C LEU A 294 8.10 -6.92 -11.06
N ARG A 295 9.42 -6.71 -11.00
CA ARG A 295 10.14 -6.50 -9.73
C ARG A 295 9.67 -5.24 -9.00
N ALA A 296 9.49 -4.14 -9.74
CA ALA A 296 9.10 -2.85 -9.19
C ALA A 296 7.59 -2.72 -8.92
N GLY A 297 6.76 -3.60 -9.49
CA GLY A 297 5.31 -3.48 -9.47
C GLY A 297 4.74 -2.41 -10.41
N SER A 298 5.41 -2.09 -11.51
CA SER A 298 4.94 -1.07 -12.48
C SER A 298 3.94 -1.70 -13.46
N ALA A 299 2.65 -1.59 -13.14
CA ALA A 299 1.56 -2.04 -14.02
C ALA A 299 1.52 -1.24 -15.33
N ARG A 300 1.81 0.07 -15.27
CA ARG A 300 1.87 0.96 -16.43
C ARG A 300 2.90 0.51 -17.46
N THR A 301 4.11 0.15 -17.02
CA THR A 301 5.16 -0.36 -17.92
C THR A 301 4.74 -1.68 -18.58
N LEU A 302 4.10 -2.57 -17.81
CA LEU A 302 3.59 -3.84 -18.34
C LEU A 302 2.47 -3.64 -19.38
N ALA A 303 1.54 -2.73 -19.13
CA ALA A 303 0.49 -2.38 -20.09
C ALA A 303 1.05 -1.83 -21.40
N ARG A 304 2.08 -0.97 -21.31
CA ARG A 304 2.78 -0.42 -22.48
C ARG A 304 3.53 -1.48 -23.29
N LEU A 305 4.18 -2.44 -22.62
CA LEU A 305 4.83 -3.57 -23.29
C LEU A 305 3.80 -4.45 -24.03
N ALA A 306 2.67 -4.74 -23.38
CA ALA A 306 1.60 -5.52 -24.00
C ALA A 306 1.04 -4.84 -25.27
N ALA A 307 0.94 -3.51 -25.28
CA ALA A 307 0.50 -2.74 -26.45
C ALA A 307 1.49 -2.82 -27.64
N LEU A 308 2.76 -3.13 -27.40
CA LEU A 308 3.76 -3.40 -28.44
C LEU A 308 3.67 -4.83 -29.00
N GLY A 309 2.76 -5.67 -28.49
CA GLY A 309 2.66 -7.07 -28.86
C GLY A 309 3.75 -7.96 -28.25
N ARG A 310 4.31 -7.58 -27.09
CA ARG A 310 5.42 -8.28 -26.40
C ARG A 310 5.11 -8.59 -24.93
#